data_AF-A0A923N7Q6-F1
#
_entry.id   AF-A0A923N7Q6-F1
#
_cell.length_a   1.000
_cell.length_b   1.000
_cell.length_c   1.000
_cell.angle_alpha   90.00
_cell.angle_beta   90.00
_cell.angle_gamma   90.00
#
_symmetry.space_group_name_H-M   'P 1'
#
loop_
_entity.id
_entity.type
_entity.pdbx_description
1 polymer ?
#
loop_
_entity_poly.entity_id
_entity_poly.type
_entity_poly.pdbx_seq_one_letter_code
_entity_poly.pdbx_strand_id
1 'polypeptide(L)'
;MTKKTTLLLIILLCATMSAFAQKSFEEWNKNYNSINLTEILKYEQEYADSIDVTLGKSNYYTRIAKYRFMATYLGESRTVDTGVMRSMLNVFKLFGGDTEAIKNDVKSEYLFQVGDITFWAPIQSQLEKPLKKEVKKGESVRLYCLFLNEHSSNGLYNSFLISEFYKH
;
A
#
# COMPACT_ATOMS: atom_id res chain seq x y z
N MET A 1 -41.14 -30.88 1.37
CA MET A 1 -40.57 -29.62 1.91
C MET A 1 -41.31 -28.45 1.33
N THR A 2 -41.97 -27.66 2.18
CA THR A 2 -42.75 -26.49 1.77
C THR A 2 -41.81 -25.36 1.35
N LYS A 3 -42.18 -24.55 0.34
CA LYS A 3 -41.36 -23.44 -0.19
C LYS A 3 -40.83 -22.46 0.89
N LYS A 4 -41.46 -22.43 2.07
CA LYS A 4 -41.05 -21.60 3.23
C LYS A 4 -39.78 -22.10 3.93
N THR A 5 -39.51 -23.41 3.96
CA THR A 5 -38.30 -23.95 4.62
C THR A 5 -37.03 -23.74 3.80
N THR A 6 -37.14 -23.71 2.46
CA THR A 6 -35.99 -23.46 1.57
C THR A 6 -35.53 -22.00 1.60
N LEU A 7 -36.45 -21.04 1.77
CA LEU A 7 -36.12 -19.61 1.83
C LEU A 7 -35.32 -19.25 3.10
N LEU A 8 -35.64 -19.89 4.23
CA LEU A 8 -34.95 -19.65 5.51
C LEU A 8 -33.49 -20.12 5.48
N LEU A 9 -33.20 -21.20 4.76
CA LEU A 9 -31.85 -21.76 4.64
C LEU A 9 -30.91 -20.85 3.81
N ILE A 10 -31.44 -20.22 2.76
CA ILE A 10 -30.68 -19.31 1.90
C ILE A 10 -30.29 -18.03 2.66
N ILE A 11 -31.21 -17.49 3.47
CA ILE A 11 -30.94 -16.29 4.29
C ILE A 11 -29.87 -16.59 5.36
N LEU A 12 -29.88 -17.79 5.96
CA LEU A 12 -28.90 -18.19 6.96
C LEU A 12 -27.49 -18.38 6.37
N LEU A 13 -27.38 -18.87 5.13
CA LEU A 13 -26.11 -19.00 4.41
C LEU A 13 -25.50 -17.65 4.01
N CYS A 14 -26.30 -16.63 3.69
CA CYS A 14 -25.79 -15.29 3.40
C CYS A 14 -25.28 -14.57 4.65
N ALA A 15 -25.90 -14.79 5.82
CA ALA A 15 -25.51 -14.13 7.07
C ALA A 15 -24.14 -14.59 7.61
N THR A 16 -23.74 -15.84 7.36
CA THR A 16 -22.44 -16.34 7.84
C THR A 16 -21.27 -15.83 7.00
N MET A 17 -21.45 -15.58 5.70
CA MET A 17 -20.36 -15.08 4.83
C MET A 17 -19.93 -13.65 5.18
N SER A 18 -20.85 -12.79 5.62
CA SER A 18 -20.52 -11.41 6.01
C SER A 18 -19.62 -11.33 7.25
N ALA A 19 -19.73 -12.28 8.18
CA ALA A 19 -18.95 -12.29 9.42
C ALA A 19 -17.46 -12.64 9.20
N PHE A 20 -17.13 -13.43 8.16
CA PHE A 20 -15.74 -13.79 7.85
C PHE A 20 -14.96 -12.62 7.22
N ALA A 21 -15.62 -11.80 6.39
CA ALA A 21 -14.99 -10.61 5.80
C ALA A 21 -14.66 -9.53 6.85
N GLN A 22 -15.51 -9.34 7.86
CA GLN A 22 -15.25 -8.37 8.94
C GLN A 22 -14.05 -8.75 9.81
N LYS A 23 -13.92 -10.04 10.19
CA LYS A 23 -12.76 -10.52 10.95
C LYS A 23 -11.44 -10.31 10.22
N SER A 24 -11.44 -10.39 8.88
CA SER A 24 -10.24 -10.17 8.07
C SER A 24 -9.65 -8.76 8.27
N PHE A 25 -10.47 -7.71 8.15
CA PHE A 25 -9.96 -6.34 8.21
C PHE A 25 -9.55 -5.87 9.62
N GLU A 26 -10.07 -6.48 10.67
CA GLU A 26 -9.61 -6.21 12.05
C GLU A 26 -8.14 -6.60 12.23
N GLU A 27 -7.73 -7.73 11.65
CA GLU A 27 -6.34 -8.18 11.70
C GLU A 27 -5.42 -7.25 10.89
N TRP A 28 -5.85 -6.80 9.72
CA TRP A 28 -5.13 -5.79 8.94
C TRP A 28 -4.96 -4.49 9.75
N ASN A 29 -6.03 -4.00 10.39
CA ASN A 29 -5.97 -2.78 11.20
C ASN A 29 -5.05 -2.90 12.41
N LYS A 30 -4.86 -4.11 12.95
CA LYS A 30 -3.93 -4.38 14.06
C LYS A 30 -2.47 -4.42 13.59
N ASN A 31 -2.23 -4.94 12.39
CA ASN A 31 -0.88 -5.15 11.85
C ASN A 31 -0.33 -3.95 11.06
N TYR A 32 -1.18 -2.99 10.69
CA TYR A 32 -0.81 -1.79 9.94
C TYR A 32 -1.12 -0.54 10.77
N ASN A 33 -0.06 0.22 11.07
CA ASN A 33 -0.18 1.42 11.89
C ASN A 33 -0.93 2.51 11.13
N SER A 34 -1.94 3.10 11.77
CA SER A 34 -2.62 4.27 11.21
C SER A 34 -1.68 5.47 11.29
N ILE A 35 -1.45 6.15 10.17
CA ILE A 35 -0.48 7.26 10.10
C ILE A 35 -1.09 8.52 9.48
N ASN A 36 -0.43 9.65 9.74
CA ASN A 36 -0.53 10.85 8.92
C ASN A 36 0.58 10.78 7.84
N LEU A 37 0.20 10.65 6.57
CA LEU A 37 1.16 10.48 5.47
C LEU A 37 2.11 11.68 5.33
N THR A 38 1.61 12.89 5.52
CA THR A 38 2.41 14.13 5.43
C THR A 38 3.50 14.15 6.49
N GLU A 39 3.20 13.73 7.72
CA GLU A 39 4.18 13.65 8.80
C GLU A 39 5.26 12.61 8.52
N ILE A 40 4.89 11.44 8.00
CA ILE A 40 5.85 10.40 7.63
C ILE A 40 6.78 10.91 6.52
N LEU A 41 6.24 11.48 5.44
CA LEU A 41 7.06 11.97 4.34
C LEU A 41 7.99 13.12 4.77
N LYS A 42 7.50 14.02 5.62
CA LYS A 42 8.31 15.09 6.19
C LYS A 42 9.45 14.52 7.04
N TYR A 43 9.16 13.56 7.92
CA TYR A 43 10.17 12.90 8.74
C TYR A 43 11.26 12.24 7.89
N GLU A 44 10.88 11.50 6.86
CA GLU A 44 11.85 10.81 5.99
C GLU A 44 12.73 11.80 5.22
N GLN A 45 12.16 12.93 4.78
CA GLN A 45 12.94 13.99 4.13
C GLN A 45 13.91 14.66 5.11
N GLU A 46 13.44 15.07 6.29
CA GLU A 46 14.29 15.70 7.31
C GLU A 46 15.42 14.77 7.74
N TYR A 47 15.14 13.47 7.83
CA TYR A 47 16.15 12.46 8.16
C TYR A 47 17.18 12.30 7.03
N ALA A 48 16.74 12.23 5.76
CA ALA A 48 17.63 12.19 4.61
C ALA A 48 18.55 13.41 4.56
N ASP A 49 18.00 14.61 4.74
CA ASP A 49 18.76 15.87 4.76
C ASP A 49 19.79 15.88 5.91
N SER A 50 19.42 15.34 7.08
CA SER A 50 20.32 15.28 8.24
C SER A 50 21.55 14.40 7.99
N ILE A 51 21.38 13.31 7.24
CA ILE A 51 22.46 12.40 6.85
C ILE A 51 23.44 13.10 5.91
N ASP A 52 22.91 13.80 4.90
CA ASP A 52 23.72 14.46 3.89
C ASP A 52 24.53 15.63 4.47
N VAL A 53 23.91 16.42 5.36
CA VAL A 53 24.57 17.56 6.03
C VAL A 53 25.66 17.10 7.01
N THR A 54 25.40 16.06 7.81
CA THR A 54 26.29 15.69 8.91
C THR A 54 27.53 14.92 8.46
N LEU A 55 27.41 14.14 7.39
CA LEU A 55 28.46 13.17 7.02
C LEU A 55 29.19 13.53 5.72
N GLY A 56 28.75 14.56 4.99
CA GLY A 56 29.39 15.04 3.76
C GLY A 56 29.51 13.98 2.66
N LYS A 57 28.80 12.85 2.81
CA LYS A 57 28.73 11.70 1.93
C LYS A 57 27.29 11.20 2.00
N SER A 58 26.71 10.89 0.84
CA SER A 58 25.40 10.23 0.76
C SER A 58 25.53 8.83 1.38
N ASN A 59 25.11 8.70 2.64
CA ASN A 59 25.10 7.41 3.31
C ASN A 59 23.83 6.65 2.95
N TYR A 60 23.98 5.34 2.89
CA TYR A 60 22.89 4.44 2.56
C TYR A 60 22.02 4.21 3.80
N TYR A 61 20.75 4.57 3.70
CA TYR A 61 19.73 4.34 4.72
C TYR A 61 18.53 3.63 4.12
N THR A 62 17.96 2.68 4.85
CA THR A 62 16.75 1.99 4.46
C THR A 62 15.82 1.76 5.64
N ARG A 63 14.53 1.71 5.35
CA ARG A 63 13.49 1.42 6.35
C ARG A 63 12.35 0.62 5.73
N ILE A 64 11.80 -0.29 6.52
CA ILE A 64 10.56 -1.01 6.22
C ILE A 64 9.53 -0.77 7.32
N ALA A 65 8.26 -0.57 6.95
CA ALA A 65 7.16 -0.43 7.90
C ALA A 65 5.83 -0.86 7.29
N LYS A 66 4.79 -1.05 8.12
CA LYS A 66 3.42 -1.34 7.69
C LYS A 66 2.50 -0.20 8.08
N TYR A 67 1.88 0.43 7.09
CA TYR A 67 1.06 1.62 7.29
C TYR A 67 -0.34 1.49 6.71
N ARG A 68 -1.31 2.12 7.37
CA ARG A 68 -2.63 2.36 6.80
C ARG A 68 -3.01 3.83 6.89
N PHE A 69 -3.66 4.32 5.85
CA PHE A 69 -4.14 5.70 5.78
C PHE A 69 -5.23 5.82 4.71
N MET A 70 -5.99 6.91 4.76
CA MET A 70 -6.99 7.24 3.72
C MET A 70 -6.31 8.00 2.59
N ALA A 71 -6.62 7.67 1.35
CA ALA A 71 -6.17 8.38 0.16
C ALA A 71 -7.28 8.45 -0.90
N THR A 72 -7.27 9.48 -1.72
CA THR A 72 -8.20 9.64 -2.84
C THR A 72 -7.58 9.01 -4.08
N TYR A 73 -8.31 8.10 -4.73
CA TYR A 73 -7.86 7.48 -5.98
C TYR A 73 -8.06 8.43 -7.17
N LEU A 74 -7.01 8.75 -7.92
CA LEU A 74 -7.09 9.69 -9.04
C LEU A 74 -7.40 9.05 -10.40
N GLY A 75 -7.50 7.72 -10.46
CA GLY A 75 -7.93 7.00 -11.67
C GLY A 75 -6.82 6.75 -12.70
N GLU A 76 -5.60 7.21 -12.43
CA GLU A 76 -4.46 7.06 -13.34
C GLU A 76 -3.57 5.89 -12.92
N SER A 77 -2.97 5.21 -13.90
CA SER A 77 -2.06 4.10 -13.71
C SER A 77 -0.91 4.18 -14.70
N ARG A 78 0.27 3.74 -14.30
CA ARG A 78 1.44 3.59 -15.19
C ARG A 78 2.26 2.36 -14.80
N THR A 79 3.18 1.95 -15.67
CA THR A 79 4.22 0.99 -15.29
C THR A 79 5.06 1.57 -14.16
N VAL A 80 5.43 0.75 -13.18
CA VAL A 80 6.28 1.18 -12.07
C VAL A 80 7.57 1.78 -12.59
N ASP A 81 7.94 2.95 -12.05
CA ASP A 81 9.20 3.60 -12.38
C ASP A 81 10.39 2.67 -12.06
N THR A 82 11.41 2.64 -12.94
CA THR A 82 12.53 1.71 -12.78
C THR A 82 13.37 2.02 -11.53
N GLY A 83 13.46 3.29 -11.14
CA GLY A 83 14.09 3.72 -9.89
C GLY A 83 13.32 3.24 -8.67
N VAL A 84 11.99 3.42 -8.67
CA VAL A 84 11.08 2.91 -7.62
C VAL A 84 11.17 1.38 -7.50
N MET A 85 11.11 0.65 -8.62
CA MET A 85 11.25 -0.81 -8.63
C MET A 85 12.60 -1.25 -8.05
N ARG A 86 13.70 -0.68 -8.54
CA ARG A 86 15.05 -0.96 -8.02
C ARG A 86 15.10 -0.73 -6.50
N SER A 87 14.55 0.38 -6.04
CA SER A 87 14.54 0.73 -4.63
C SER A 87 13.79 -0.28 -3.77
N MET A 88 12.57 -0.64 -4.18
CA MET A 88 11.78 -1.68 -3.50
C MET A 88 12.54 -3.00 -3.40
N LEU A 89 13.20 -3.43 -4.48
CA LEU A 89 13.98 -4.68 -4.49
C LEU A 89 15.19 -4.63 -3.55
N ASN A 90 15.90 -3.50 -3.52
CA ASN A 90 17.04 -3.31 -2.62
C ASN A 90 16.61 -3.39 -1.16
N VAL A 91 15.60 -2.60 -0.78
CA VAL A 91 15.08 -2.58 0.59
C VAL A 91 14.57 -3.96 0.96
N PHE A 92 13.70 -4.57 0.15
CA PHE A 92 13.11 -5.86 0.47
C PHE A 92 14.15 -6.96 0.65
N LYS A 93 15.19 -6.99 -0.21
CA LYS A 93 16.32 -7.92 -0.08
C LYS A 93 17.10 -7.74 1.22
N LEU A 94 17.37 -6.49 1.62
CA LEU A 94 18.12 -6.19 2.85
C LEU A 94 17.38 -6.64 4.11
N PHE A 95 16.04 -6.65 4.07
CA PHE A 95 15.20 -7.17 5.15
C PHE A 95 14.87 -8.68 4.98
N GLY A 96 15.61 -9.40 4.12
CA GLY A 96 15.50 -10.85 3.95
C GLY A 96 14.32 -11.33 3.09
N GLY A 97 13.67 -10.42 2.35
CA GLY A 97 12.56 -10.73 1.45
C GLY A 97 13.01 -11.33 0.12
N ASP A 98 12.11 -12.08 -0.52
CA ASP A 98 12.30 -12.62 -1.87
C ASP A 98 12.01 -11.55 -2.93
N THR A 99 13.05 -11.09 -3.61
CA THR A 99 12.94 -10.09 -4.67
C THR A 99 12.14 -10.57 -5.89
N GLU A 100 12.10 -11.88 -6.15
CA GLU A 100 11.33 -12.40 -7.29
C GLU A 100 9.83 -12.27 -7.04
N ALA A 101 9.38 -12.35 -5.78
CA ALA A 101 7.98 -12.06 -5.43
C ALA A 101 7.57 -10.64 -5.85
N ILE A 102 8.37 -9.62 -5.52
CA ILE A 102 8.10 -8.24 -5.94
C ILE A 102 8.15 -8.11 -7.46
N LYS A 103 9.18 -8.65 -8.12
CA LYS A 103 9.32 -8.53 -9.58
C LYS A 103 8.14 -9.15 -10.31
N ASN A 104 7.64 -10.29 -9.86
CA ASN A 104 6.56 -11.01 -10.52
C ASN A 104 5.21 -10.38 -10.22
N ASP A 105 5.00 -9.92 -8.99
CA ASP A 105 3.69 -9.46 -8.53
C ASP A 105 3.47 -7.96 -8.69
N VAL A 106 4.49 -7.13 -8.90
CA VAL A 106 4.35 -5.67 -8.95
C VAL A 106 4.77 -5.14 -10.32
N LYS A 107 3.79 -4.70 -11.12
CA LYS A 107 4.01 -4.22 -12.50
C LYS A 107 3.55 -2.79 -12.72
N SER A 108 2.49 -2.38 -12.03
CA SER A 108 1.87 -1.08 -12.18
C SER A 108 1.87 -0.31 -10.87
N GLU A 109 1.81 1.01 -10.99
CA GLU A 109 1.52 1.93 -9.90
C GLU A 109 0.34 2.83 -10.26
N TYR A 110 -0.40 3.22 -9.23
CA TYR A 110 -1.64 3.99 -9.35
C TYR A 110 -1.52 5.30 -8.62
N LEU A 111 -2.16 6.34 -9.15
CA LEU A 111 -2.06 7.69 -8.64
C LEU A 111 -3.07 7.93 -7.51
N PHE A 112 -2.57 8.41 -6.37
CA PHE A 112 -3.36 8.73 -5.20
C PHE A 112 -3.03 10.12 -4.67
N GLN A 113 -3.96 10.66 -3.86
CA GLN A 113 -3.82 11.94 -3.22
C GLN A 113 -4.16 11.87 -1.72
N VAL A 114 -3.37 12.54 -0.88
CA VAL A 114 -3.65 12.79 0.54
C VAL A 114 -3.42 14.26 0.84
N GLY A 115 -4.50 15.02 1.07
CA GLY A 115 -4.42 16.48 1.14
C GLY A 115 -3.84 17.03 -0.16
N ASP A 116 -2.76 17.80 -0.05
CA ASP A 116 -2.07 18.39 -1.22
C ASP A 116 -0.97 17.48 -1.81
N ILE A 117 -0.74 16.31 -1.22
CA ILE A 117 0.30 15.38 -1.65
C ILE A 117 -0.28 14.41 -2.66
N THR A 118 0.30 14.38 -3.85
CA THR A 118 0.03 13.39 -4.90
C THR A 118 1.21 12.44 -5.01
N PHE A 119 0.94 11.14 -5.07
CA PHE A 119 1.99 10.12 -5.15
C PHE A 119 1.54 8.91 -5.96
N TRP A 120 2.51 8.23 -6.58
CA TRP A 120 2.31 6.96 -7.25
C TRP A 120 2.56 5.82 -6.27
N ALA A 121 1.62 4.91 -6.16
CA ALA A 121 1.68 3.77 -5.26
C ALA A 121 1.74 2.47 -6.07
N PRO A 122 2.87 1.75 -6.05
CA PRO A 122 2.94 0.39 -6.60
C PRO A 122 1.89 -0.50 -5.95
N ILE A 123 1.33 -1.44 -6.70
CA ILE A 123 0.29 -2.35 -6.22
C ILE A 123 0.59 -3.78 -6.63
N GLN A 124 0.19 -4.74 -5.79
CA GLN A 124 0.24 -6.15 -6.14
C GLN A 124 -0.77 -6.46 -7.26
N SER A 125 -0.35 -7.25 -8.25
CA SER A 125 -1.08 -7.50 -9.50
C SER A 125 -2.48 -8.08 -9.25
N GLN A 126 -2.66 -8.89 -8.21
CA GLN A 126 -3.97 -9.46 -7.84
C GLN A 126 -4.99 -8.40 -7.40
N LEU A 127 -4.54 -7.23 -6.94
CA LEU A 127 -5.39 -6.14 -6.46
C LEU A 127 -5.77 -5.14 -7.55
N GLU A 128 -5.08 -5.15 -8.70
CA GLU A 128 -5.34 -4.18 -9.77
C GLU A 128 -6.77 -4.25 -10.32
N LYS A 129 -7.25 -5.46 -10.61
CA LYS A 129 -8.60 -5.66 -11.15
C LYS A 129 -9.68 -5.31 -10.11
N PRO A 130 -9.60 -5.77 -8.85
CA PRO A 130 -10.46 -5.29 -7.77
C PRO A 130 -10.47 -3.76 -7.62
N LEU A 131 -9.29 -3.12 -7.57
CA LEU A 131 -9.18 -1.67 -7.39
C LEU A 131 -9.96 -0.92 -8.47
N LYS A 132 -9.73 -1.26 -9.74
CA LYS A 132 -10.42 -0.65 -10.90
C LYS A 132 -11.93 -0.90 -10.89
N LYS A 133 -12.39 -2.02 -10.35
CA LYS A 133 -13.80 -2.40 -10.31
C LYS A 133 -14.54 -1.71 -9.16
N GLU A 134 -13.89 -1.59 -8.00
CA GLU A 134 -14.54 -1.23 -6.74
C GLU A 134 -14.37 0.25 -6.39
N VAL A 135 -13.26 0.86 -6.81
CA VAL A 135 -12.90 2.24 -6.48
C VAL A 135 -12.92 3.10 -7.74
N LYS A 136 -13.80 4.10 -7.76
CA LYS A 136 -13.92 5.08 -8.84
C LYS A 136 -12.97 6.25 -8.61
N LYS A 137 -12.60 6.95 -9.69
CA LYS A 137 -11.85 8.19 -9.61
C LYS A 137 -12.55 9.19 -8.68
N GLY A 138 -11.78 9.80 -7.79
CA GLY A 138 -12.25 10.76 -6.78
C GLY A 138 -12.77 10.12 -5.49
N GLU A 139 -12.90 8.79 -5.41
CA GLU A 139 -13.31 8.13 -4.17
C GLU A 139 -12.14 8.00 -3.18
N SER A 140 -12.47 8.15 -1.90
CA SER A 140 -11.53 7.91 -0.82
C SER A 140 -11.48 6.42 -0.49
N VAL A 141 -10.28 5.88 -0.36
CA VAL A 141 -10.02 4.48 -0.07
C VAL A 141 -8.99 4.39 1.05
N ARG A 142 -9.16 3.43 1.96
CA ARG A 142 -8.14 3.08 2.93
C ARG A 142 -7.12 2.19 2.25
N LEU A 143 -5.85 2.59 2.24
CA LEU A 143 -4.75 1.78 1.74
C LEU A 143 -4.04 1.10 2.91
N TYR A 144 -3.65 -0.16 2.73
CA TYR A 144 -2.72 -0.87 3.60
C TYR A 144 -1.44 -1.12 2.81
N CYS A 145 -0.36 -0.45 3.21
CA CYS A 145 0.88 -0.42 2.45
C CYS A 145 2.04 -1.02 3.24
N LEU A 146 2.84 -1.82 2.55
CA LEU A 146 4.22 -2.07 2.95
C LEU A 146 5.04 -0.86 2.50
N PHE A 147 5.53 -0.10 3.47
CA PHE A 147 6.41 1.03 3.24
C PHE A 147 7.85 0.54 3.08
N LEU A 148 8.48 0.91 1.97
CA LEU A 148 9.86 0.59 1.62
C LEU A 148 10.54 1.91 1.30
N ASN A 149 11.44 2.33 2.19
CA ASN A 149 12.22 3.55 2.05
C ASN A 149 13.68 3.22 1.78
N GLU A 150 14.25 3.93 0.81
CA GLU A 150 15.69 3.92 0.52
C GLU A 150 16.16 5.35 0.33
N HIS A 151 17.18 5.73 1.08
CA HIS A 151 18.00 6.90 0.81
C HIS A 151 19.39 6.43 0.39
N SER A 152 19.81 6.84 -0.80
CA SER A 152 21.11 6.48 -1.37
C SER A 152 21.65 7.62 -2.23
N SER A 153 22.79 7.39 -2.89
CA SER A 153 23.33 8.33 -3.88
C SER A 153 22.40 8.57 -5.08
N ASN A 154 21.35 7.75 -5.24
CA ASN A 154 20.32 7.96 -6.26
C ASN A 154 19.14 8.81 -5.77
N GLY A 155 19.19 9.30 -4.53
CA GLY A 155 18.12 10.08 -3.90
C GLY A 155 17.28 9.28 -2.90
N LEU A 156 16.20 9.92 -2.45
CA LEU A 156 15.23 9.40 -1.50
C LEU A 156 14.02 8.79 -2.24
N TYR A 157 13.76 7.51 -2.01
CA TYR A 157 12.62 6.79 -2.54
C TYR A 157 11.70 6.36 -1.40
N ASN A 158 10.47 6.87 -1.41
CA ASN A 158 9.41 6.53 -0.44
C ASN A 158 8.34 5.69 -1.14
N SER A 159 8.48 4.36 -1.12
CA SER A 159 7.57 3.47 -1.83
C SER A 159 6.48 2.94 -0.90
N PHE A 160 5.21 3.17 -1.25
CA PHE A 160 4.05 2.63 -0.54
C PHE A 160 3.43 1.50 -1.36
N LEU A 161 3.98 0.29 -1.23
CA LEU A 161 3.48 -0.89 -1.94
C LEU A 161 2.13 -1.32 -1.34
N ILE A 162 1.05 -1.12 -2.09
CA ILE A 162 -0.32 -1.48 -1.70
C ILE A 162 -0.42 -3.00 -1.59
N SER A 163 -0.67 -3.46 -0.37
CA SER A 163 -0.84 -4.86 0.01
C SER A 163 -2.31 -5.24 0.22
N GLU A 164 -3.17 -4.26 0.48
CA GLU A 164 -4.63 -4.38 0.51
C GLU A 164 -5.27 -2.98 0.43
N PHE A 165 -6.55 -2.90 0.05
CA PHE A 165 -7.33 -1.68 0.14
C PHE A 165 -8.76 -1.94 0.65
N TYR A 166 -9.39 -0.90 1.21
CA TYR A 166 -10.76 -0.98 1.68
C TYR A 166 -11.54 0.30 1.34
N LYS A 167 -12.65 0.12 0.65
CA LYS A 167 -13.63 1.18 0.37
C LYS A 167 -14.70 1.16 1.47
N HIS A 168 -14.91 2.32 2.10
CA HIS A 168 -16.03 2.55 3.02
C HIS A 168 -17.35 2.67 2.26
#